data_AF-A0A1V3WM56-F1
#
_entry.id   AF-A0A1V3WM56-F1
#
_cell.length_a   1.000
_cell.length_b   1.000
_cell.length_c   1.000
_cell.angle_alpha   90.00
_cell.angle_beta   90.00
_cell.angle_gamma   90.00
#
_symmetry.space_group_name_H-M   'P 1'
#
loop_
_entity.id
_entity.type
_entity.pdbx_description
1 polymer ?
#
loop_
_entity_poly.entity_id
_entity_poly.type
_entity_poly.pdbx_seq_one_letter_code
_entity_poly.pdbx_strand_id
1 'polypeptide(L)' 'MLTGPQNMPKFDDRQLSFEAKKDIIAYVRTVAEERSPGGYGLGGFGPAPEGMAMWIIGMVAAIGLALWIGARS' A
#
# COMPACT_ATOMS: atom_id res chain seq x y z
N MET A 1 4.44 6.22 23.83
CA MET A 1 5.19 7.23 23.05
C MET A 1 5.02 8.55 23.79
N LEU A 2 6.07 9.01 24.47
CA LEU A 2 5.98 10.17 25.37
C LEU A 2 5.65 11.48 24.61
N THR A 3 5.96 11.54 23.31
CA THR A 3 5.63 12.66 22.42
C THR A 3 5.32 12.14 21.01
N GLY A 4 4.38 12.80 20.33
CA GLY A 4 4.07 12.61 18.91
C GLY A 4 4.35 13.91 18.15
N PRO A 5 4.89 13.86 16.92
CA PRO A 5 5.19 15.06 16.13
C PRO A 5 3.92 15.72 15.59
N GLN A 6 3.98 17.05 15.43
CA GLN A 6 2.94 17.88 14.79
C GLN A 6 1.52 17.61 15.34
N ASN A 7 0.63 17.12 14.48
CA ASN A 7 -0.78 16.87 14.76
C ASN A 7 -1.05 15.45 15.30
N MET A 8 -0.02 14.65 15.56
CA MET A 8 -0.22 13.30 16.07
C MET A 8 -0.63 13.35 17.56
N PRO A 9 -1.73 12.68 17.97
CA PRO A 9 -2.12 12.64 19.37
C PRO A 9 -1.05 11.95 20.21
N LYS A 10 -0.81 12.50 21.42
CA LYS A 10 0.12 11.90 22.38
C LYS A 10 -0.59 10.72 23.07
N PHE A 11 0.06 9.55 23.08
CA PHE A 11 -0.47 8.36 23.73
C PHE A 11 0.18 8.16 25.10
N ASP A 12 -0.46 8.70 26.14
CA ASP A 12 -0.02 8.57 27.53
C ASP A 12 -0.24 7.13 28.06
N ASP A 13 0.44 6.76 29.14
CA ASP A 13 0.37 5.43 29.76
C ASP A 13 -1.01 5.10 30.35
N ARG A 14 -1.87 6.12 30.53
CA ARG A 14 -3.29 5.94 30.91
C ARG A 14 -4.19 5.51 29.74
N GLN A 15 -3.78 5.78 28.50
CA GLN A 15 -4.54 5.45 27.29
C GLN A 15 -4.04 4.17 26.64
N LEU A 16 -2.72 3.96 26.66
CA LEU A 16 -2.05 2.81 26.10
C LEU A 16 -0.96 2.36 27.08
N SER A 17 -1.10 1.14 27.60
CA SER A 17 -0.11 0.52 28.48
C SER A 17 1.23 0.37 27.75
N PHE A 18 2.30 0.21 28.53
CA PHE A 18 3.64 0.01 27.96
C PHE A 18 3.73 -1.24 27.07
N GLU A 19 3.07 -2.33 27.47
CA GLU A 19 3.01 -3.56 26.67
C GLU A 19 2.26 -3.35 25.36
N ALA A 20 1.08 -2.72 25.40
CA ALA A 20 0.31 -2.43 24.19
C ALA A 20 1.09 -1.54 23.21
N LYS A 21 1.91 -0.60 23.71
CA LYS A 21 2.81 0.21 22.87
C LYS A 21 3.87 -0.65 22.19
N LYS A 22 4.46 -1.62 22.90
CA LYS A 22 5.44 -2.55 22.31
C LYS A 22 4.80 -3.41 21.23
N ASP A 23 3.59 -3.90 21.46
CA ASP A 23 2.87 -4.74 20.49
C ASP A 23 2.53 -3.97 19.21
N ILE A 24 2.07 -2.72 19.33
CA ILE A 24 1.82 -1.86 18.16
C ILE A 24 3.11 -1.62 17.37
N ILE A 25 4.22 -1.33 18.05
CA ILE A 25 5.52 -1.14 17.40
C ILE A 25 5.95 -2.42 16.67
N ALA A 26 5.81 -3.57 17.33
CA ALA A 26 6.11 -4.86 16.73
C ALA A 26 5.27 -5.06 15.46
N TYR A 27 3.95 -4.90 15.55
CA TYR A 27 3.05 -5.04 14.41
C TYR A 27 3.40 -4.13 13.24
N VAL A 28 3.61 -2.82 13.49
CA VAL A 28 3.99 -1.86 12.44
C VAL A 28 5.28 -2.28 11.77
N ARG A 29 6.26 -2.75 12.54
CA ARG A 29 7.54 -3.21 12.01
C ARG A 29 7.38 -4.46 11.15
N THR A 30 6.60 -5.44 11.61
CA THR A 30 6.34 -6.66 10.84
C THR A 30 5.67 -6.33 9.52
N VAL A 31 4.59 -5.55 9.53
CA VAL A 31 3.84 -5.20 8.30
C VAL A 31 4.65 -4.33 7.35
N ALA A 32 5.54 -3.47 7.85
CA ALA A 32 6.40 -2.63 7.01
C ALA A 32 7.54 -3.42 6.35
N GLU A 33 8.09 -4.44 7.03
CA GLU A 33 9.18 -5.27 6.51
C GLU A 33 8.67 -6.47 5.70
N GLU A 34 7.43 -6.91 5.93
CA GLU A 34 6.85 -8.08 5.29
C GLU A 34 6.50 -7.83 3.82
N ARG A 35 6.81 -8.82 2.97
CA ARG A 35 6.63 -8.72 1.52
C ARG A 35 5.18 -9.00 1.17
N SER A 36 4.58 -8.15 0.34
CA SER A 36 3.17 -8.30 -0.05
C SER A 36 2.92 -9.65 -0.74
N PRO A 37 1.96 -10.47 -0.26
CA PRO A 37 1.71 -11.81 -0.80
C PRO A 37 1.04 -11.79 -2.19
N GLY A 38 0.55 -10.64 -2.66
CA GLY A 38 -0.16 -10.47 -3.95
C GLY A 38 0.71 -10.01 -5.12
N GLY A 39 2.03 -9.96 -4.96
CA GLY A 39 2.94 -9.41 -5.97
C GLY A 39 3.27 -7.95 -5.71
N TYR A 40 3.32 -7.12 -6.76
CA TYR A 40 3.70 -5.72 -6.61
C TYR A 40 2.53 -4.86 -6.09
N GLY A 41 2.54 -4.51 -4.81
CA GLY A 41 1.44 -3.83 -4.14
C GLY A 41 1.24 -2.34 -4.48
N LEU A 42 1.95 -1.79 -5.47
CA LEU A 42 1.78 -0.40 -5.97
C LEU A 42 1.71 0.67 -4.86
N GLY A 43 2.50 0.50 -3.81
CA GLY A 43 2.58 1.44 -2.67
C GLY A 43 1.56 1.20 -1.55
N GLY A 44 0.68 0.19 -1.65
CA GLY A 44 -0.24 -0.19 -0.57
C GLY A 44 -1.37 0.80 -0.30
N PHE A 45 -1.58 1.78 -1.19
CA PHE A 45 -2.66 2.77 -1.07
C PHE A 45 -4.03 2.23 -1.52
N GLY A 46 -4.11 0.94 -1.86
CA GLY A 46 -5.34 0.24 -2.23
C GLY A 46 -5.74 0.45 -3.70
N PRO A 47 -7.05 0.53 -4.01
CA PRO A 47 -7.56 0.36 -5.37
C PRO A 47 -7.26 1.52 -6.32
N ALA A 48 -6.89 2.70 -5.79
CA ALA A 48 -6.62 3.88 -6.61
C ALA A 48 -5.38 3.70 -7.52
N PRO A 49 -4.17 3.43 -6.98
CA PRO A 49 -3.01 3.16 -7.83
C PRO A 49 -3.17 1.89 -8.68
N GLU A 50 -3.84 0.86 -8.17
CA GLU A 50 -4.15 -0.36 -8.93
C GLU A 50 -5.02 -0.07 -10.16
N GLY A 51 -6.10 0.69 -9.97
CA GLY A 51 -6.99 1.11 -11.06
C GLY A 51 -6.25 1.96 -12.10
N MET A 52 -5.38 2.88 -11.66
CA MET A 52 -4.59 3.69 -12.59
C MET A 52 -3.57 2.85 -13.36
N ALA A 53 -2.90 1.90 -12.69
CA ALA A 53 -1.99 0.96 -13.34
C ALA A 53 -2.72 0.10 -14.37
N MET A 54 -3.89 -0.46 -14.02
CA MET A 54 -4.70 -1.24 -14.94
C MET A 54 -5.20 -0.41 -16.12
N TRP A 55 -5.60 0.84 -15.90
CA TRP A 55 -6.06 1.70 -16.98
C TRP A 55 -4.92 2.01 -17.94
N ILE A 56 -3.74 2.41 -17.45
CA ILE A 56 -2.62 2.75 -18.33
C ILE A 56 -2.06 1.49 -19.00
N ILE A 57 -1.63 0.50 -18.22
CA ILE A 57 -0.94 -0.69 -18.73
C ILE A 57 -1.92 -1.58 -19.49
N GLY A 58 -3.08 -1.85 -18.90
CA GLY A 58 -4.08 -2.73 -19.50
C GLY A 58 -4.67 -2.14 -20.79
N MET A 59 -5.00 -0.84 -20.82
CA MET A 59 -5.54 -0.22 -22.03
C MET A 59 -4.49 -0.11 -23.13
N VAL A 60 -3.25 0.28 -22.81
CA VAL A 60 -2.16 0.32 -23.79
C VAL A 60 -1.90 -1.06 -24.39
N ALA A 61 -1.88 -2.11 -23.55
CA ALA A 61 -1.73 -3.49 -24.03
C ALA A 61 -2.91 -3.91 -24.92
N ALA A 62 -4.14 -3.63 -24.51
CA ALA A 62 -5.34 -3.99 -25.29
C ALA A 62 -5.36 -3.29 -26.66
N ILE A 63 -5.07 -1.99 -26.70
CA ILE A 63 -5.00 -1.21 -27.94
C ILE A 63 -3.88 -1.74 -28.83
N GLY A 64 -2.69 -2.00 -28.28
CA GLY A 64 -1.56 -2.54 -29.03
C GLY A 64 -1.88 -3.90 -29.66
N LEU A 65 -2.53 -4.79 -28.91
CA LEU A 65 -3.00 -6.08 -29.42
C LEU A 65 -4.05 -5.92 -30.53
N ALA A 66 -5.01 -5.01 -30.36
CA ALA A 66 -6.04 -4.75 -31.36
C ALA A 66 -5.43 -4.24 -32.69
N LEU A 67 -4.49 -3.30 -32.62
CA LEU A 67 -3.78 -2.78 -33.79
C LEU A 67 -2.96 -3.86 -34.48
N TRP A 68 -2.28 -4.72 -33.72
CA TRP A 68 -1.48 -5.82 -34.27
C TRP A 68 -2.32 -6.84 -35.02
N ILE A 69 -3.48 -7.22 -34.47
CA ILE A 69 -4.42 -8.14 -35.11
C ILE A 69 -4.99 -7.48 -36.36
N GLY A 70 -5.44 -6.22 -36.27
CA GLY A 70 -5.98 -5.48 -37.41
C GLY A 70 -4.97 -5.29 -38.55
N ALA A 71 -3.70 -5.04 -38.23
CA ALA A 71 -2.65 -4.86 -39.23
C ALA A 71 -2.19 -6.16 -39.92
N ARG A 72 -2.55 -7.33 -39.37
CA ARG A 72 -2.27 -8.65 -39.96
C ARG A 72 -3.50 -9.29 -40.62
N SER A 73 -4.65 -8.59 -40.64
CA SER A 73 -5.90 -9.02 -41.28
C SER A 73 -5.97 -8.58 -42.74
#